data_AF-A0A7H4M603-F1
#
_entry.id   AF-A0A7H4M603-F1
#
_cell.length_a   1.000
_cell.length_b   1.000
_cell.length_c   1.000
_cell.angle_alpha   90.00
_cell.angle_beta   90.00
_cell.angle_gamma   90.00
#
_symmetry.space_group_name_H-M   'P 1'
#
loop_
_entity.id
_entity.type
_entity.pdbx_description
1 polymer ?
#
loop_
_entity_poly.entity_id
_entity_poly.type
_entity_poly.pdbx_seq_one_letter_code
_entity_poly.pdbx_strand_id
1 'polypeptide(L)'
;MADKHLDTALVHAGRSKKYTLGSVNSVIQRASSLVFDTVEAKKHATRNRAKGELFYGRRGTLTHFSLQEAMCELEGARRLRPLPLRRRRRSRIPFWRSSSRATIFW
;
A
#
# COMPACT_ATOMS: atom_id res chain seq x y z
N MET A 1 27.42 4.61 18.55
CA MET A 1 26.43 3.67 19.11
C MET A 1 24.99 4.00 18.62
N ALA A 2 24.80 4.33 17.34
CA ALA A 2 23.48 4.70 16.79
C ALA A 2 22.87 3.61 15.88
N ASP A 3 23.68 2.70 15.32
CA ASP A 3 23.20 1.71 14.34
C ASP A 3 22.37 0.55 14.92
N LYS A 4 22.63 0.11 16.15
CA LYS A 4 21.89 -1.02 16.75
C LYS A 4 20.38 -0.78 16.86
N HIS A 5 19.97 0.48 16.98
CA HIS A 5 18.56 0.84 17.07
C HIS A 5 17.86 0.81 15.70
N LEU A 6 18.56 1.11 14.62
CA LEU A 6 17.99 1.10 13.26
C LEU A 6 17.74 -0.33 12.77
N ASP A 7 18.70 -1.24 13.00
CA ASP A 7 18.53 -2.66 12.66
C ASP A 7 17.32 -3.27 13.40
N THR A 8 17.16 -2.91 14.67
CA THR A 8 16.02 -3.33 15.48
C THR A 8 14.72 -2.72 14.97
N ALA A 9 14.72 -1.42 14.64
CA ALA A 9 13.54 -0.75 14.07
C ALA A 9 13.11 -1.39 12.75
N LEU A 10 14.04 -1.69 11.84
CA LEU A 10 13.75 -2.35 10.56
C LEU A 10 13.09 -3.74 10.73
N VAL A 11 13.52 -4.50 11.74
CA VAL A 11 13.00 -5.85 12.00
C VAL A 11 11.63 -5.84 12.68
N HIS A 12 11.33 -4.82 13.48
CA HIS A 12 10.11 -4.76 14.30
C HIS A 12 9.03 -3.83 13.75
N ALA A 13 9.38 -2.86 12.90
CA ALA A 13 8.45 -1.87 12.36
C ALA A 13 7.28 -2.54 11.63
N GLY A 14 6.06 -2.09 11.95
CA GLY A 14 4.82 -2.60 11.36
C GLY A 14 4.42 -4.03 11.73
N ARG A 15 5.12 -4.70 12.66
CA ARG A 15 4.79 -6.06 13.17
C ARG A 15 3.87 -6.03 14.40
N SER A 16 2.92 -5.11 14.41
CA SER A 16 1.91 -5.01 15.46
C SER A 16 1.07 -6.30 15.54
N LYS A 17 0.73 -6.73 16.77
CA LYS A 17 0.01 -8.00 17.06
C LYS A 17 -1.31 -8.15 16.28
N LYS A 18 -1.96 -7.02 15.97
CA LYS A 18 -3.16 -6.91 15.12
C LYS A 18 -2.97 -7.43 13.69
N TYR A 19 -1.76 -7.38 13.15
CA TYR A 19 -1.46 -7.75 11.77
C TYR A 19 -0.78 -9.12 11.65
N THR A 20 -0.10 -9.56 12.70
CA THR A 20 0.64 -10.81 12.70
C THR A 20 -0.20 -12.01 13.11
N LEU A 21 -1.27 -11.83 13.91
CA LEU A 21 -2.19 -12.90 14.35
C LEU A 21 -1.47 -14.17 14.83
N GLY A 22 -0.37 -14.01 15.56
CA GLY A 22 0.45 -15.12 16.09
C GLY A 22 1.61 -15.58 15.19
N SER A 23 1.69 -15.09 13.95
CA SER A 23 2.84 -15.30 13.06
C SER A 23 3.98 -14.33 13.34
N VAL A 24 5.19 -14.66 12.89
CA VAL A 24 6.33 -13.73 12.90
C VAL A 24 6.08 -12.59 11.91
N ASN A 25 5.52 -12.90 10.74
CA ASN A 25 5.26 -11.95 9.66
C ASN A 25 3.79 -11.49 9.67
N SER A 26 3.51 -10.33 9.08
CA SER A 26 2.14 -9.88 8.89
C SER A 26 1.38 -10.82 7.94
N VAL A 27 0.09 -10.99 8.20
CA VAL A 27 -0.76 -11.86 7.39
C VAL A 27 -0.94 -11.26 6.00
N ILE A 28 -0.85 -12.10 4.98
CA ILE A 28 -1.09 -11.72 3.59
C ILE A 28 -2.58 -11.80 3.30
N GLN A 29 -3.28 -10.67 3.43
CA GLN A 29 -4.70 -10.58 3.15
C GLN A 29 -4.94 -10.02 1.75
N ARG A 30 -5.24 -10.92 0.80
CA ARG A 30 -5.61 -10.57 -0.58
C ARG A 30 -7.12 -10.55 -0.71
N ALA A 31 -7.70 -9.35 -0.76
CA ALA A 31 -9.14 -9.18 -0.91
C ALA A 31 -9.43 -7.95 -1.77
N SER A 32 -10.34 -8.09 -2.74
CA SER A 32 -10.92 -6.98 -3.48
C SER A 32 -12.12 -6.41 -2.72
N SER A 33 -13.02 -7.27 -2.27
CA SER A 33 -14.20 -6.96 -1.45
C SER A 33 -14.10 -7.61 -0.08
N LEU A 34 -14.62 -6.95 0.95
CA LEU A 34 -14.66 -7.45 2.33
C LEU A 34 -16.11 -7.61 2.77
N VAL A 35 -16.39 -8.70 3.49
CA VAL A 35 -17.73 -9.03 3.99
C VAL A 35 -17.93 -8.37 5.36
N PHE A 36 -19.15 -7.93 5.63
CA PHE A 36 -19.56 -7.39 6.93
C PHE A 36 -20.76 -8.18 7.44
N ASP A 37 -20.76 -8.54 8.72
CA ASP A 37 -21.83 -9.34 9.31
C ASP A 37 -23.12 -8.53 9.51
N THR A 38 -23.01 -7.21 9.71
CA THR A 38 -24.15 -6.31 9.92
C THR A 38 -24.06 -5.02 9.12
N VAL A 39 -25.21 -4.40 8.86
CA VAL A 39 -25.30 -3.08 8.21
C VAL A 39 -24.63 -1.99 9.06
N GLU A 40 -24.67 -2.12 10.38
CA GLU A 40 -24.01 -1.20 11.31
C GLU A 40 -22.48 -1.28 11.18
N ALA A 41 -21.91 -2.48 11.11
CA ALA A 41 -20.49 -2.69 10.87
C ALA A 41 -20.04 -2.07 9.54
N LYS A 42 -20.86 -2.20 8.49
CA LYS A 42 -20.61 -1.52 7.21
C LYS A 42 -20.63 0.01 7.34
N LYS A 43 -21.59 0.59 8.07
CA LYS A 43 -21.66 2.05 8.32
C LYS A 43 -20.45 2.54 9.12
N HIS A 44 -19.99 1.76 10.10
CA HIS A 44 -18.77 2.05 10.86
C HIS A 44 -17.53 2.07 9.95
N ALA A 45 -17.31 0.99 9.20
CA ALA A 45 -16.23 0.87 8.22
C ALA A 45 -16.25 1.98 7.17
N THR A 46 -17.45 2.41 6.75
CA THR A 46 -17.61 3.52 5.81
C THR A 46 -17.18 4.86 6.40
N ARG A 47 -17.44 5.11 7.70
CA ARG A 47 -16.99 6.33 8.39
C ARG A 47 -15.47 6.33 8.61
N ASN A 48 -14.92 5.18 8.95
CA ASN A 48 -13.50 5.03 9.27
C ASN A 48 -12.63 4.54 8.10
N ARG A 49 -13.14 4.60 6.86
CA ARG A 49 -12.44 4.20 5.62
C ARG A 49 -11.06 4.84 5.42
N ALA A 50 -10.82 5.98 6.06
CA ALA A 50 -9.54 6.70 5.99
C ALA A 50 -8.63 6.44 7.21
N LYS A 51 -9.16 5.82 8.27
CA LYS A 51 -8.45 5.61 9.54
C LYS A 51 -7.86 4.20 9.67
N GLY A 52 -7.89 3.39 8.62
CA GLY A 52 -7.33 2.03 8.62
C GLY A 52 -8.34 0.94 8.96
N GLU A 53 -9.64 1.20 8.80
CA GLU A 53 -10.63 0.12 8.84
C GLU A 53 -10.76 -0.61 7.51
N LEU A 54 -10.97 -1.92 7.64
CA LEU A 54 -11.21 -2.83 6.52
C LEU A 54 -12.53 -2.47 5.86
N PHE A 55 -12.45 -1.97 4.62
CA PHE A 55 -13.63 -1.65 3.84
C PHE A 55 -13.59 -2.25 2.43
N TYR A 56 -12.53 -1.94 1.68
CA TYR A 56 -12.37 -2.38 0.29
C TYR A 56 -10.90 -2.52 -0.03
N GLY A 57 -10.50 -3.50 -0.84
CA GLY A 57 -9.10 -3.81 -1.13
C GLY A 57 -8.30 -2.60 -1.62
N ARG A 58 -8.91 -1.74 -2.43
CA ARG A 58 -8.30 -0.50 -2.94
C ARG A 58 -7.94 0.50 -1.82
N ARG A 59 -8.62 0.43 -0.67
CA ARG A 59 -8.39 1.30 0.49
C ARG A 59 -7.32 0.75 1.43
N GLY A 60 -6.91 -0.49 1.24
CA GLY A 60 -5.92 -1.19 2.05
C GLY A 60 -6.53 -2.35 2.82
N THR A 61 -5.76 -3.43 2.92
CA THR A 61 -6.01 -4.59 3.79
C THR A 61 -5.02 -4.56 4.96
N LEU A 62 -5.09 -5.50 5.89
CA LEU A 62 -4.17 -5.58 7.03
C LEU A 62 -2.69 -5.52 6.60
N THR A 63 -2.35 -6.16 5.48
CA THR A 63 -0.99 -6.13 4.91
C THR A 63 -0.56 -4.72 4.49
N HIS A 64 -1.47 -3.95 3.89
CA HIS A 64 -1.18 -2.58 3.46
C HIS A 64 -1.02 -1.65 4.66
N PHE A 65 -1.83 -1.85 5.71
CA PHE A 65 -1.75 -1.06 6.93
C PHE A 65 -0.45 -1.36 7.72
N SER A 66 -0.03 -2.63 7.79
CA SER A 66 1.26 -3.03 8.36
C SER A 66 2.44 -2.34 7.65
N LEU A 67 2.42 -2.31 6.31
CA LEU A 67 3.46 -1.61 5.54
C LEU A 67 3.43 -0.09 5.74
N GLN A 68 2.25 0.52 5.78
CA GLN A 68 2.11 1.95 6.04
C GLN A 68 2.68 2.33 7.41
N GLU A 69 2.39 1.54 8.44
CA GLU A 69 2.89 1.74 9.80
C GLU A 69 4.42 1.61 9.84
N ALA A 70 4.97 0.58 9.20
CA ALA A 70 6.42 0.39 9.13
C ALA A 70 7.15 1.56 8.47
N MET A 71 6.65 2.01 7.31
CA MET A 71 7.27 3.13 6.58
C MET A 71 7.09 4.46 7.32
N CYS A 72 5.94 4.66 7.98
CA CYS A 72 5.70 5.84 8.82
C CYS A 72 6.68 5.91 10.01
N GLU A 73 6.96 4.77 10.63
CA GLU A 73 7.91 4.66 11.75
C GLU A 73 9.36 4.94 11.29
N LEU A 74 9.75 4.41 10.13
CA LEU A 74 11.09 4.58 9.57
C LEU A 74 11.36 5.99 9.01
N GLU A 75 10.37 6.60 8.35
CA GLU A 75 10.52 7.93 7.74
C GLU A 75 10.07 9.08 8.67
N GLY A 76 9.53 8.77 9.87
CA GLY A 76 8.92 9.76 10.76
C GLY A 76 7.67 10.44 10.19
N ALA A 77 7.08 9.86 9.13
CA ALA A 77 5.94 10.43 8.43
C ALA A 77 4.63 10.11 9.15
N ARG A 78 3.75 11.09 9.32
CA ARG A 78 2.46 10.92 10.02
C ARG A 78 1.46 10.00 9.29
N ARG A 79 1.56 9.87 7.96
CA ARG A 79 0.68 8.99 7.16
C ARG A 79 1.23 8.75 5.76
N LEU A 80 1.50 7.49 5.41
CA LEU A 80 1.91 7.09 4.07
C LEU A 80 0.75 6.52 3.26
N ARG A 81 0.69 6.77 1.95
CA ARG A 81 -0.24 6.11 1.03
C ARG A 81 0.54 5.26 0.03
N PRO A 82 0.33 3.94 -0.03
CA PRO A 82 0.89 3.10 -1.06
C PRO A 82 0.38 3.55 -2.44
N LEU A 83 1.30 3.87 -3.34
CA LEU A 83 1.01 4.23 -4.72
C LEU A 83 1.56 3.14 -5.64
N PRO A 84 0.98 2.97 -6.84
CA PRO A 84 1.63 2.19 -7.88
C PRO A 84 2.99 2.80 -8.22
N LEU A 85 3.83 1.98 -8.86
CA LEU A 85 5.23 2.25 -9.19
C LEU A 85 5.53 3.73 -9.47
N ARG A 86 6.55 4.28 -8.81
CA ARG A 86 7.08 5.61 -9.13
C ARG A 86 7.51 5.63 -10.59
N ARG A 87 6.88 6.46 -11.41
CA ARG A 87 7.28 6.63 -12.81
C ARG A 87 8.75 7.04 -12.85
N ARG A 88 9.61 6.14 -13.34
CA ARG A 88 10.98 6.49 -13.73
C ARG A 88 10.84 7.53 -14.85
N ARG A 89 11.37 8.74 -14.65
CA ARG A 89 11.55 9.69 -15.75
C ARG A 89 12.45 8.98 -16.78
N ARG A 90 11.86 8.40 -17.82
CA ARG A 90 12.63 8.02 -19.01
C ARG A 90 13.20 9.34 -19.55
N SER A 91 14.52 9.48 -19.49
CA SER A 91 15.23 10.50 -20.24
C SER A 91 14.73 10.43 -21.69
N ARG A 92 14.36 11.58 -22.24
CA ARG A 92 13.90 11.73 -23.63
C ARG A 92 14.96 11.16 -24.57
N ILE A 93 14.75 9.94 -25.05
CA ILE A 93 15.38 9.46 -26.27
C ILE A 93 14.56 10.10 -27.40
N PRO A 94 15.15 10.91 -28.30
CA PRO A 94 14.42 11.50 -29.41
C PRO A 94 14.03 10.37 -30.37
N PHE A 95 12.77 9.96 -30.32
CA PHE A 95 12.18 9.04 -31.28
C PHE A 95 12.03 9.78 -32.62
N TRP A 96 12.95 9.51 -33.53
CA TRP A 96 12.98 10.07 -34.88
C TRP A 96 11.73 9.58 -35.63
N ARG A 97 10.81 10.51 -35.91
CA ARG A 97 9.54 10.22 -36.57
C ARG A 97 9.76 10.24 -38.08
N SER A 98 10.11 9.10 -38.67
CA SER A 98 10.08 8.90 -40.12
C SER A 98 8.64 8.96 -40.61
N SER A 99 8.35 9.94 -41.46
CA SER A 99 7.10 10.07 -42.19
C SER A 99 7.03 9.00 -43.27
N SER A 100 6.10 8.07 -43.16
CA SER A 100 5.57 7.35 -44.31
C SER A 100 4.13 6.95 -44.03
N ARG A 101 3.26 7.38 -44.94
CA ARG A 101 1.82 7.19 -44.95
C ARG A 101 1.50 5.69 -44.93
N ALA A 102 0.62 5.28 -44.03
CA ALA A 102 -0.14 4.04 -44.16
C ALA A 102 -1.61 4.37 -43.94
N THR A 103 -2.29 4.60 -45.04
CA THR A 103 -3.75 4.57 -45.17
C THR A 103 -4.21 3.18 -44.78
N ILE A 104 -5.09 3.05 -43.79
CA ILE A 104 -5.84 1.81 -43.55
C ILE A 104 -7.31 2.18 -43.57
N PHE A 105 -7.95 1.67 -44.63
CA PHE A 105 -9.39 1.61 -44.84
C PHE A 105 -9.96 0.46 -44.02
N TRP A 106 -11.16 0.71 -43.47
CA TRP A 106 -12.10 -0.19 -42.77
C TRP A 106 -11.68 -0.80 -41.44
#